data_AF-A0A1L5KFB3-F1
#
_entry.id   AF-A0A1L5KFB3-F1
#
_cell.length_a   1.000
_cell.length_b   1.000
_cell.length_c   1.000
_cell.angle_alpha   90.00
_cell.angle_beta   90.00
_cell.angle_gamma   90.00
#
_symmetry.space_group_name_H-M   'P 1'
#
loop_
_entity.id
_entity.type
_entity.pdbx_description
1 polymer ?
#
loop_
_entity_poly.entity_id
_entity_poly.type
_entity_poly.pdbx_seq_one_letter_code
_entity_poly.pdbx_strand_id
1 'polypeptide(L)'
;MIDWPESESYEMGPMSIAWLMWHIIYWWSTALDYNFGNGSIKKEDITWPGSIENAKEVIESLHEKWVSKLSELSDGELLMKHNAKWPLDERNFADTALWLNAELMKNAAEIGYARFLYGNSMKQK
;
A
#
# COMPACT_ATOMS: atom_id res chain seq x y z
N MET A 1 15.95 9.71 12.97
CA MET A 1 14.50 9.49 12.81
C MET A 1 14.17 10.07 11.44
N ILE A 2 13.86 9.22 10.45
CA ILE A 2 13.43 9.72 9.14
C ILE A 2 11.96 10.03 9.30
N ASP A 3 11.59 11.30 9.21
CA ASP A 3 10.21 11.74 9.22
C ASP A 3 9.57 11.35 7.88
N TRP A 4 8.55 10.50 7.91
CA TRP A 4 7.75 10.22 6.72
C TRP A 4 6.77 11.37 6.53
N PRO A 5 6.58 11.87 5.30
CA PRO A 5 5.72 13.02 5.08
C PRO A 5 4.32 12.77 5.64
N GLU A 6 3.83 13.79 6.34
CA GLU A 6 2.53 13.75 7.01
C GLU A 6 1.37 13.77 5.99
N SER A 7 1.60 14.26 4.77
CA SER A 7 0.60 14.32 3.70
C SER A 7 1.16 13.93 2.32
N GLU A 8 0.24 13.68 1.38
CA GLU A 8 0.51 13.36 -0.04
C GLU A 8 0.39 14.60 -0.94
N SER A 9 0.69 15.79 -0.41
CA SER A 9 0.53 17.04 -1.16
C SER A 9 1.48 17.11 -2.36
N TYR A 10 0.96 17.53 -3.52
CA TYR A 10 1.74 17.76 -4.73
C TYR A 10 2.82 18.83 -4.57
N GLU A 11 2.74 19.68 -3.55
CA GLU A 11 3.76 20.70 -3.25
C GLU A 11 5.08 20.10 -2.76
N MET A 12 5.10 18.82 -2.36
CA MET A 12 6.30 18.14 -1.85
C MET A 12 7.24 17.65 -2.97
N GLY A 13 6.82 17.73 -4.23
CA GLY A 13 7.58 17.17 -5.36
C GLY A 13 7.45 15.64 -5.45
N PRO A 14 8.25 15.00 -6.32
CA PRO A 14 8.15 13.56 -6.55
C PRO A 14 8.58 12.77 -5.32
N MET A 15 7.77 11.78 -4.95
CA MET A 15 8.08 10.91 -3.83
C MET A 15 9.28 10.02 -4.11
N SER A 16 10.11 9.80 -3.09
CA SER A 16 11.25 8.88 -3.21
C SER A 16 10.77 7.43 -3.38
N ILE A 17 11.60 6.59 -4.00
CA ILE A 17 11.29 5.15 -4.15
C ILE A 17 11.10 4.49 -2.77
N ALA A 18 11.91 4.87 -1.77
CA ALA A 18 11.76 4.35 -0.40
C ALA A 18 10.40 4.72 0.20
N TRP A 19 9.94 5.96 -0.03
CA TRP A 19 8.62 6.38 0.42
C TRP A 19 7.49 5.60 -0.25
N LEU A 20 7.55 5.43 -1.58
CA LEU A 20 6.53 4.68 -2.33
C LEU A 20 6.45 3.22 -1.86
N MET A 21 7.60 2.58 -1.61
CA MET A 21 7.63 1.23 -1.07
C MET A 21 7.08 1.15 0.37
N TRP A 22 7.44 2.10 1.23
CA TRP A 22 6.84 2.22 2.56
C TRP A 22 5.31 2.42 2.47
N HIS A 23 4.85 3.18 1.50
CA HIS A 23 3.43 3.50 1.33
C HIS A 23 2.59 2.27 0.94
N ILE A 24 3.14 1.40 0.09
CA ILE A 24 2.56 0.08 -0.19
C ILE A 24 2.44 -0.73 1.10
N ILE A 25 3.51 -0.80 1.90
CA ILE A 25 3.51 -1.53 3.18
C ILE A 25 2.44 -0.98 4.11
N TYR A 26 2.32 0.34 4.23
CA TYR A 26 1.31 1.00 5.05
C TYR A 26 -0.12 0.61 4.65
N TRP A 27 -0.48 0.75 3.38
CA TRP A 27 -1.84 0.44 2.94
C TRP A 27 -2.19 -1.04 3.05
N TRP A 28 -1.28 -1.93 2.68
CA TRP A 28 -1.53 -3.36 2.78
C TRP A 28 -1.64 -3.83 4.23
N SER A 29 -0.78 -3.32 5.11
CA SER A 29 -0.86 -3.63 6.55
C SER A 29 -2.17 -3.11 7.17
N THR A 30 -2.57 -1.89 6.82
CA THR A 30 -3.82 -1.27 7.30
C THR A 30 -5.05 -2.01 6.77
N ALA A 31 -5.07 -2.33 5.47
CA ALA A 31 -6.16 -3.09 4.86
C ALA A 31 -6.32 -4.48 5.49
N LEU A 32 -5.21 -5.19 5.76
CA LEU A 32 -5.24 -6.48 6.43
C LEU A 32 -5.77 -6.36 7.87
N ASP A 33 -5.27 -5.42 8.66
CA ASP A 33 -5.67 -5.28 10.06
C ASP A 33 -7.13 -4.82 10.22
N TYR A 34 -7.58 -3.84 9.43
CA TYR A 34 -8.95 -3.36 9.58
C TYR A 34 -10.00 -4.34 9.07
N ASN A 35 -9.73 -5.02 7.96
CA ASN A 35 -10.73 -5.92 7.37
C ASN A 35 -10.71 -7.33 8.00
N PHE A 36 -9.55 -7.81 8.47
CA PHE A 36 -9.40 -9.18 8.98
C PHE A 36 -8.83 -9.28 10.40
N GLY A 37 -8.41 -8.16 11.00
CA GLY A 37 -7.86 -8.07 12.35
C GLY A 37 -8.71 -7.22 13.28
N ASN A 38 -8.03 -6.49 14.18
CA ASN A 38 -8.67 -5.70 15.22
C ASN A 38 -8.85 -4.22 14.82
N GLY A 39 -8.34 -3.80 13.66
CA GLY A 39 -8.41 -2.41 13.20
C GLY A 39 -7.77 -1.41 14.17
N SER A 40 -6.60 -1.78 14.69
CA SER A 40 -5.88 -1.03 15.72
C SER A 40 -4.60 -0.36 15.20
N ILE A 41 -4.10 -0.77 14.03
CA ILE A 41 -2.86 -0.27 13.47
C ILE A 41 -3.01 1.20 13.07
N LYS A 42 -1.99 1.98 13.37
CA LYS A 42 -1.88 3.39 12.99
C LYS A 42 -0.74 3.57 11.99
N LYS A 43 -0.75 4.70 11.29
CA LYS A 43 0.30 5.06 10.32
C LYS A 43 1.68 5.04 10.97
N GLU A 44 1.76 5.51 12.22
CA GLU A 44 3.00 5.62 12.98
C GLU A 44 3.57 4.25 13.41
N ASP A 45 2.74 3.20 13.43
CA ASP A 45 3.17 1.84 13.75
C ASP A 45 3.91 1.18 12.57
N ILE A 46 3.78 1.73 11.35
CA ILE A 46 4.41 1.21 10.13
C ILE A 46 5.73 1.93 9.88
N THR A 47 6.84 1.21 10.07
CA THR A 47 8.19 1.75 9.85
C THR A 47 8.78 1.29 8.51
N TRP A 48 9.65 2.11 7.92
CA TRP A 48 10.46 1.69 6.78
C TRP A 48 11.38 0.51 7.15
N PRO A 49 11.41 -0.58 6.36
CA PRO A 49 12.23 -1.77 6.65
C PRO A 49 13.75 -1.58 6.54
N GLY A 50 14.24 -0.38 6.22
CA GLY A 50 15.67 -0.04 6.21
C GLY A 50 16.39 -0.31 4.89
N SER A 51 15.87 -1.21 4.04
CA SER A 51 16.44 -1.51 2.72
C SER A 51 15.36 -1.84 1.69
N ILE A 52 15.72 -1.82 0.40
CA ILE A 52 14.83 -2.21 -0.70
C ILE A 52 14.53 -3.71 -0.62
N GLU A 53 15.53 -4.52 -0.29
CA GLU A 53 15.42 -5.98 -0.16
C GLU A 53 14.40 -6.35 0.93
N ASN A 54 14.54 -5.78 2.13
CA ASN A 54 13.60 -6.00 3.23
C ASN A 54 12.20 -5.49 2.87
N ALA A 55 12.10 -4.36 2.18
CA ALA A 55 10.81 -3.84 1.76
C ALA A 55 10.10 -4.75 0.75
N LYS A 56 10.83 -5.38 -0.18
CA LYS A 56 10.26 -6.40 -1.09
C LYS A 56 9.74 -7.60 -0.32
N GLU A 57 10.54 -8.16 0.59
CA GLU A 57 10.13 -9.31 1.41
C GLU A 57 8.87 -9.01 2.22
N VAL A 58 8.77 -7.81 2.80
CA VAL A 58 7.56 -7.38 3.54
C VAL A 58 6.36 -7.26 2.60
N ILE A 59 6.52 -6.62 1.44
CA ILE A 59 5.43 -6.47 0.46
C ILE A 59 4.94 -7.84 -0.05
N GLU A 60 5.86 -8.75 -0.36
CA GLU A 60 5.54 -10.11 -0.79
C GLU A 60 4.77 -10.87 0.30
N SER A 61 5.22 -10.79 1.55
CA SER A 61 4.52 -11.41 2.68
C SER A 61 3.11 -10.84 2.90
N LEU A 62 2.95 -9.52 2.78
CA LEU A 62 1.63 -8.88 2.86
C LEU A 62 0.73 -9.30 1.71
N HIS A 63 1.30 -9.43 0.51
CA HIS A 63 0.60 -9.91 -0.67
C HIS A 63 0.06 -11.33 -0.49
N GLU A 64 0.91 -12.25 -0.03
CA GLU A 64 0.52 -13.64 0.24
C GLU A 64 -0.60 -13.73 1.28
N LYS A 65 -0.50 -12.96 2.38
CA LYS A 65 -1.54 -12.91 3.43
C LYS A 65 -2.88 -12.41 2.88
N TRP A 66 -2.85 -11.34 2.08
CA TRP A 66 -4.05 -10.79 1.47
C TRP A 66 -4.72 -11.79 0.52
N VAL A 67 -3.94 -12.40 -0.38
CA VAL A 67 -4.45 -13.41 -1.31
C VAL A 67 -5.02 -14.61 -0.56
N SER A 68 -4.35 -15.08 0.50
CA SER A 68 -4.88 -16.14 1.37
C SER A 68 -6.24 -15.74 1.95
N LYS A 69 -6.38 -14.52 2.48
CA LYS A 69 -7.66 -14.04 3.04
C LYS A 69 -8.75 -13.93 1.99
N LEU A 70 -8.44 -13.45 0.79
CA LEU A 70 -9.41 -13.42 -0.31
C LEU A 70 -9.85 -14.82 -0.73
N SER A 71 -8.94 -15.80 -0.72
CA SER A 71 -9.26 -17.18 -1.11
C SER A 71 -10.18 -17.91 -0.11
N GLU A 72 -10.28 -17.42 1.12
CA GLU A 72 -11.18 -17.93 2.15
C GLU A 72 -12.62 -17.40 1.97
N LEU A 73 -12.82 -16.32 1.20
CA LEU A 73 -14.12 -15.69 1.01
C LEU A 73 -14.87 -16.30 -0.19
N SER A 74 -16.17 -16.50 -0.01
CA SER A 74 -17.10 -16.82 -1.09
C SER A 74 -17.47 -15.59 -1.91
N ASP A 75 -17.95 -15.81 -3.14
CA ASP A 75 -18.50 -14.74 -4.00
C ASP A 75 -19.60 -13.94 -3.29
N GLY A 76 -20.42 -14.59 -2.46
CA GLY A 76 -21.44 -13.93 -1.66
C GLY A 76 -20.85 -12.96 -0.64
N GLU A 77 -19.81 -13.39 0.08
CA GLU A 77 -19.12 -12.56 1.09
C GLU A 77 -18.38 -11.39 0.48
N LEU A 78 -17.82 -11.55 -0.73
CA LEU A 78 -17.19 -10.46 -1.50
C LEU A 78 -18.20 -9.34 -1.83
N LEU A 79 -19.48 -9.69 -2.02
CA LEU A 79 -20.54 -8.73 -2.35
C LEU A 79 -21.20 -8.09 -1.11
N MET A 80 -20.85 -8.52 0.11
CA MET A 80 -21.40 -7.96 1.34
C MET A 80 -20.69 -6.66 1.74
N LYS A 81 -21.48 -5.66 2.15
CA LYS A 81 -20.94 -4.36 2.61
C LYS A 81 -20.25 -4.42 3.96
N HIS A 82 -20.85 -5.11 4.93
CA HIS A 82 -20.36 -5.13 6.32
C HIS A 82 -18.97 -5.80 6.49
N ASN A 83 -18.46 -6.44 5.44
CA ASN A 83 -17.12 -7.00 5.40
C ASN A 83 -16.05 -5.95 5.06
N ALA A 84 -16.44 -4.85 4.39
CA ALA A 84 -15.56 -3.72 4.14
C ALA A 84 -15.56 -2.81 5.38
N LYS A 85 -14.40 -2.62 6.00
CA LYS A 85 -14.21 -1.72 7.14
C LYS A 85 -13.27 -0.58 6.82
N TRP A 86 -12.31 -0.82 5.93
CA TRP A 86 -11.36 0.20 5.49
C TRP A 86 -10.80 -0.17 4.11
N PRO A 87 -10.58 0.80 3.20
CA PRO A 87 -10.87 2.22 3.34
C PRO A 87 -12.29 2.60 2.87
N LEU A 88 -13.05 1.64 2.34
CA LEU A 88 -14.36 1.86 1.70
C LEU A 88 -15.48 1.16 2.47
N ASP A 89 -15.70 1.55 3.73
CA ASP A 89 -16.66 0.94 4.68
C ASP A 89 -18.13 0.85 4.20
N GLU A 90 -18.53 1.71 3.26
CA GLU A 90 -19.89 1.71 2.67
C GLU A 90 -20.01 0.94 1.35
N ARG A 91 -18.91 0.35 0.87
CA ARG A 91 -18.83 -0.42 -0.37
C ARG A 91 -18.86 -1.92 -0.10
N ASN A 92 -19.07 -2.72 -1.15
CA ASN A 92 -18.88 -4.16 -1.02
C ASN A 92 -17.38 -4.48 -0.86
N PHE A 93 -17.07 -5.67 -0.37
CA PHE A 93 -15.68 -6.04 -0.14
C PHE A 93 -14.87 -6.19 -1.44
N ALA A 94 -15.51 -6.57 -2.54
CA ALA A 94 -14.85 -6.62 -3.85
C ALA A 94 -14.31 -5.24 -4.29
N ASP A 95 -15.03 -4.15 -4.02
CA ASP A 95 -14.57 -2.78 -4.28
C ASP A 95 -13.31 -2.46 -3.44
N THR A 96 -13.26 -2.91 -2.19
CA THR A 96 -12.07 -2.76 -1.32
C THR A 96 -10.88 -3.54 -1.88
N ALA A 97 -11.10 -4.77 -2.34
CA ALA A 97 -10.05 -5.59 -2.95
C ALA A 97 -9.53 -5.00 -4.27
N LEU A 98 -10.44 -4.49 -5.12
CA LEU A 98 -10.06 -3.80 -6.35
C LEU A 98 -9.32 -2.50 -6.08
N TRP A 99 -9.71 -1.76 -5.04
CA TRP A 99 -9.01 -0.55 -4.62
C TRP A 99 -7.55 -0.85 -4.24
N LEU A 100 -7.29 -1.88 -3.43
CA LEU A 100 -5.92 -2.20 -3.01
C LEU A 100 -5.04 -2.60 -4.21
N ASN A 101 -5.60 -3.29 -5.21
CA ASN A 101 -4.92 -3.56 -6.47
C ASN A 101 -4.62 -2.30 -7.26
N ALA A 102 -5.57 -1.36 -7.34
CA ALA A 102 -5.36 -0.07 -8.01
C ALA A 102 -4.25 0.75 -7.33
N GLU A 103 -4.19 0.74 -5.99
CA GLU A 103 -3.11 1.39 -5.25
C GLU A 103 -1.74 0.77 -5.51
N LEU A 104 -1.66 -0.56 -5.63
CA LEU A 104 -0.42 -1.23 -6.03
C LEU A 104 0.02 -0.80 -7.43
N MET A 105 -0.91 -0.77 -8.40
CA MET A 105 -0.61 -0.33 -9.77
C MET A 105 -0.15 1.12 -9.80
N LYS A 106 -0.80 2.01 -9.04
CA LYS A 106 -0.41 3.42 -8.92
C LYS A 106 1.03 3.55 -8.40
N ASN A 107 1.34 2.95 -7.25
CA ASN A 107 2.69 3.05 -6.68
C ASN A 107 3.74 2.44 -7.61
N ALA A 108 3.44 1.33 -8.30
CA ALA A 108 4.36 0.73 -9.27
C ALA A 108 4.66 1.69 -10.44
N ALA A 109 3.65 2.39 -10.94
CA ALA A 109 3.82 3.40 -11.98
C ALA A 109 4.65 4.60 -11.47
N GLU A 110 4.40 5.07 -10.25
CA GLU A 110 5.16 6.16 -9.61
C GLU A 110 6.62 5.80 -9.39
N ILE A 111 6.93 4.55 -8.97
CA ILE A 111 8.30 4.04 -8.89
C ILE A 111 8.96 4.05 -10.27
N GLY A 112 8.24 3.61 -11.31
CA GLY A 112 8.70 3.67 -12.69
C GLY A 112 9.06 5.10 -13.10
N TYR A 113 8.19 6.07 -12.79
CA TYR A 113 8.40 7.47 -13.08
C TYR A 113 9.59 8.07 -12.31
N ALA A 114 9.72 7.77 -11.02
CA ALA A 114 10.86 8.20 -10.19
C ALA A 114 12.19 7.70 -10.76
N ARG A 115 12.24 6.47 -11.30
CA ARG A 115 13.43 5.93 -11.97
C ARG A 115 13.78 6.69 -13.25
N PHE A 116 12.78 7.10 -14.04
CA PHE A 116 13.02 7.96 -15.21
C PHE A 116 13.60 9.31 -14.82
N LEU A 117 13.05 9.96 -13.79
CA LEU A 117 13.56 11.25 -13.29
C LEU A 117 15.01 11.11 -12.80
N TYR A 118 15.31 10.07 -12.02
CA TYR A 118 16.67 9.79 -11.55
C TYR A 118 17.64 9.61 -12.74
N GLY A 119 17.27 8.77 -13.71
CA GLY A 119 18.09 8.55 -14.91
C GLY A 119 18.33 9.83 -15.72
N ASN A 120 17.34 10.71 -15.84
CA ASN A 120 17.50 12.00 -16.52
C ASN A 120 18.39 12.97 -15.73
N SER A 121 18.28 13.01 -14.40
CA SER A 121 19.14 13.87 -13.56
C SER A 121 20.62 13.50 -13.66
N MET A 122 20.93 12.21 -13.86
CA MET A 122 22.30 11.71 -14.02
C MET A 122 22.90 12.05 -15.39
N LYS A 123 22.07 12.31 -16.42
CA LYS A 123 22.56 12.72 -17.75
C LYS A 123 22.87 14.21 -17.86
N GLN A 124 22.38 15.02 -16.93
CA GLN A 124 22.57 16.47 -16.90
C GLN A 124 23.78 16.90 -16.05
N LYS A 125 24.45 15.94 -15.38
CA LYS A 125 25.72 16.13 -14.69
C LYS A 125 26.87 15.68 -15.58
#